data_AF-A0A5C6ZET4-F1
#
_entry.id   AF-A0A5C6ZET4-F1
#
_cell.length_a   1.000
_cell.length_b   1.000
_cell.length_c   1.000
_cell.angle_alpha   90.00
_cell.angle_beta   90.00
_cell.angle_gamma   90.00
#
_symmetry.space_group_name_H-M   'P 1'
#
loop_
_entity.id
_entity.type
_entity.pdbx_description
1 polymer ?
#
loop_
_entity_poly.entity_id
_entity_poly.type
_entity_poly.pdbx_seq_one_letter_code
_entity_poly.pdbx_strand_id
1 'polypeptide(L)' 'MSDVQQRIDDLVKGNRVMLFMKGTAQFPMCGFSGRAIQILKASGASELKTFNVLEDEGVRQ' A
#
# COMPACT_ATOMS: atom_id res chain seq x y z
N MET A 1 9.18 16.03 -11.74
CA MET A 1 8.38 14.91 -11.19
C MET A 1 6.94 15.37 -11.14
N SER A 2 5.98 14.52 -11.47
CA SER A 2 4.57 14.85 -11.26
C SER A 2 4.24 14.88 -9.76
N ASP A 3 3.18 15.58 -9.37
CA ASP A 3 2.73 15.63 -7.96
C ASP A 3 2.45 14.23 -7.40
N VAL A 4 1.92 13.33 -8.23
CA VAL A 4 1.69 11.92 -7.89
C VAL A 4 3.01 11.20 -7.61
N GLN A 5 4.02 11.38 -8.46
CA GLN A 5 5.32 10.76 -8.27
C GLN A 5 5.98 11.25 -6.97
N GLN A 6 5.91 12.55 -6.67
CA GLN A 6 6.45 13.10 -5.43
C GLN A 6 5.75 12.50 -4.21
N ARG A 7 4.42 12.37 -4.24
CA ARG A 7 3.67 11.76 -3.15
C ARG A 7 3.99 10.28 -2.95
N ILE A 8 4.15 9.52 -4.04
CA ILE A 8 4.57 8.10 -3.95
C ILE A 8 5.98 8.03 -3.35
N ASP A 9 6.89 8.89 -3.79
CA ASP A 9 8.26 8.96 -3.29
C ASP A 9 8.29 9.25 -1.78
N ASP A 10 7.50 10.21 -1.31
CA ASP A 10 7.39 10.56 0.10
C ASP A 10 6.81 9.40 0.93
N LEU A 11 5.77 8.72 0.41
CA LEU A 11 5.17 7.55 1.07
C LEU A 11 6.15 6.38 1.18
N VAL A 12 6.93 6.11 0.14
CA VAL A 12 7.90 5.01 0.14
C VAL A 12 9.09 5.34 1.04
N LYS A 13 9.62 6.56 0.98
CA LYS A 13 10.76 6.98 1.82
C LYS A 13 10.41 7.14 3.29
N GLY A 14 9.18 7.53 3.60
CA GLY A 14 8.71 7.73 4.97
C GLY A 14 8.29 6.46 5.71
N ASN A 15 8.15 5.32 5.03
CA ASN A 15 7.64 4.10 5.63
C ASN A 15 8.58 2.92 5.35
N ARG A 16 9.05 2.25 6.41
CA ARG A 16 9.96 1.11 6.31
C ARG A 16 9.40 -0.02 5.43
N VAL A 17 8.09 -0.25 5.49
CA VAL A 17 7.38 -1.16 4.59
C VAL A 17 6.08 -0.51 4.16
N MET A 18 5.94 -0.28 2.85
CA MET A 18 4.78 0.35 2.23
C MET A 18 4.11 -0.62 1.25
N LEU A 19 2.83 -0.93 1.48
CA LEU A 19 2.01 -1.75 0.59
C LEU A 19 0.90 -0.92 -0.05
N PHE A 20 1.01 -0.70 -1.35
CA PHE A 20 -0.10 -0.19 -2.17
C PHE A 20 -1.02 -1.36 -2.52
N MET A 21 -2.30 -1.27 -2.15
CA MET A 21 -3.25 -2.38 -2.27
C MET A 21 -4.67 -1.91 -2.60
N LYS A 22 -5.52 -2.84 -3.03
CA LYS A 22 -6.94 -2.61 -3.26
C LYS A 22 -7.72 -2.82 -1.96
N GLY A 23 -8.28 -1.76 -1.40
CA GLY A 23 -8.90 -1.75 -0.08
C GLY A 23 -7.89 -1.48 1.03
N THR A 24 -8.26 -1.82 2.26
CA THR A 24 -7.45 -1.59 3.46
C THR A 24 -6.93 -2.89 4.04
N ALA A 25 -5.99 -2.81 5.00
CA ALA A 25 -5.49 -4.00 5.69
C ALA A 25 -6.59 -4.77 6.46
N GLN A 26 -7.64 -4.07 6.91
CA GLN A 26 -8.82 -4.65 7.57
C GLN A 26 -9.85 -5.16 6.55
N PHE A 27 -10.03 -4.44 5.44
CA PHE A 27 -11.03 -4.73 4.42
C PHE A 27 -10.38 -4.78 3.02
N PRO A 28 -9.66 -5.87 2.68
CA PRO A 28 -9.09 -6.02 1.35
C PRO A 28 -10.20 -6.26 0.33
N MET A 29 -10.17 -5.52 -0.79
CA MET A 29 -11.17 -5.62 -1.87
C MET A 29 -10.72 -6.53 -3.03
N CYS A 30 -9.56 -7.18 -2.91
CA CYS A 30 -9.01 -8.09 -3.90
C CYS A 30 -8.27 -9.24 -3.21
N GLY A 31 -8.46 -10.48 -3.67
CA GLY A 31 -7.80 -11.66 -3.10
C GLY A 31 -6.27 -11.57 -3.07
N PHE A 32 -5.67 -10.98 -4.12
CA PHE A 32 -4.22 -10.77 -4.16
C PHE A 32 -3.74 -9.78 -3.09
N SER A 33 -4.47 -8.67 -2.91
CA SER A 33 -4.21 -7.69 -1.85
C SER A 33 -4.36 -8.31 -0.46
N GLY A 34 -5.39 -9.13 -0.26
CA GLY A 34 -5.61 -9.90 0.97
C GLY A 34 -4.50 -10.92 1.25
N ARG A 35 -3.96 -11.58 0.22
CA ARG A 35 -2.85 -12.51 0.38
C ARG A 35 -1.53 -11.81 0.69
N ALA A 36 -1.25 -10.68 0.03
CA ALA A 36 -0.04 -9.90 0.26
C ALA A 36 0.06 -9.40 1.71
N ILE A 37 -1.02 -8.83 2.26
CA ILE A 37 -1.06 -8.35 3.65
C ILE A 37 -0.84 -9.50 4.65
N GLN A 38 -1.41 -10.68 4.39
CA GLN A 38 -1.21 -11.86 5.25
C GLN A 38 0.24 -12.33 5.25
N ILE A 39 0.88 -12.42 4.08
CA ILE A 39 2.27 -12.85 3.96
C ILE A 39 3.18 -11.86 4.67
N LEU A 40 3.05 -10.55 4.44
CA LEU A 40 3.88 -9.53 5.07
C LEU A 40 3.77 -9.58 6.61
N LYS A 41 2.54 -9.73 7.14
CA LYS A 41 2.33 -9.90 8.58
C LYS A 41 3.00 -11.18 9.10
N ALA A 42 2.86 -12.30 8.39
CA ALA A 42 3.50 -13.57 8.76
C ALA A 42 5.03 -13.51 8.70
N SER A 43 5.60 -12.67 7.83
CA SER A 43 7.03 -12.40 7.73
C SER A 43 7.55 -11.45 8.81
N GLY A 44 6.71 -11.00 9.74
CA GLY A 44 7.12 -10.14 10.85
C GLY A 44 7.21 -8.65 10.49
N ALA A 45 6.56 -8.20 9.41
CA ALA A 45 6.47 -6.78 9.09
C ALA A 45 5.54 -6.05 10.09
N SER A 46 6.11 -5.61 11.22
CA SER A 46 5.41 -4.91 12.30
C SER A 46 5.05 -3.47 11.97
N GLU A 47 5.88 -2.79 11.15
CA GLU A 47 5.72 -1.38 10.75
C GLU A 47 5.18 -1.24 9.32
N LEU A 48 4.17 -2.04 8.99
CA LEU A 48 3.57 -2.04 7.66
C LEU A 48 2.55 -0.90 7.51
N LYS A 49 2.79 0.00 6.55
CA LYS A 49 1.83 0.99 6.10
C LYS A 49 1.14 0.54 4.82
N THR A 50 -0.17 0.79 4.72
CA THR A 50 -0.98 0.46 3.54
C THR A 50 -1.59 1.69 2.90
N PHE A 51 -1.72 1.70 1.57
CA PHE A 51 -2.38 2.74 0.79
C PHE A 51 -3.43 2.12 -0.12
N ASN A 52 -4.67 2.62 -0.06
CA ASN A 52 -5.76 2.14 -0.89
C ASN A 52 -5.73 2.82 -2.26
N VAL A 53 -5.27 2.11 -3.29
CA VAL A 53 -5.18 2.67 -4.66
C VAL A 53 -6.54 2.89 -5.32
N LEU A 54 -7.63 2.36 -4.75
CA LEU A 54 -8.99 2.56 -5.29
C LEU A 54 -9.59 3.91 -4.89
N GLU A 55 -8.98 4.60 -3.93
CA GLU A 55 -9.39 5.95 -3.50
C GLU A 55 -8.63 7.05 -4.26
N ASP A 56 -7.63 6.70 -5.06
CA ASP A 56 -6.77 7.65 -5.75
C ASP A 56 -6.43 7.18 -7.17
N GLU A 57 -7.18 7.71 -8.15
CA GLU A 57 -6.98 7.37 -9.56
C GLU A 57 -5.62 7.84 -10.10
N GLY A 58 -5.03 8.89 -9.54
CA GLY A 58 -3.70 9.35 -9.95
C GLY A 58 -2.61 8.36 -9.58
N VAL A 59 -2.67 7.78 -8.37
CA VAL A 59 -1.75 6.73 -7.92
C VAL A 59 -2.01 5.39 -8.61
N ARG A 60 -3.23 5.15 -9.08
CA ARG A 60 -3.63 3.88 -9.71
C ARG A 60 -3.19 3.72 -11.16
N GLN A 61 -3.06 4.81 -11.91
CA GLN A 61 -2.72 4.83 -13.35
C GLN A 61 -1.21 4.77 -13.60
#